data_AF-A0A9E5U3Q3-F1
#
_entry.id   AF-A0A9E5U3Q3-F1
#
_cell.length_a   1.000
_cell.length_b   1.000
_cell.length_c   1.000
_cell.angle_alpha   90.00
_cell.angle_beta   90.00
_cell.angle_gamma   90.00
#
_symmetry.space_group_name_H-M   'P 1'
#
loop_
_entity.id
_entity.type
_entity.pdbx_description
1 polymer ?
#
loop_
_entity_poly.entity_id
_entity_poly.type
_entity_poly.pdbx_seq_one_letter_code
_entity_poly.pdbx_strand_id
1 'polypeptide(L)'
;MTPGLPPLIPRDVIFGNPTKADPQVSPDGHHLAYLAPLDGVLNVWVGKLGGEEFRPITHDTDRGIRAYFWAHDARHVLYLQDVGGDENWRLHKVALETDSMEDLTPFASVQVQVVARDKRHPSELLIAMNKDDQRLHDVYHLDLRTNAIELVAKNPGNVLGWIADTAFQVRASLASTQDGGSELRVRNGPDDEWRTLVTWGPDDAMTSWPLGFTLDGRSLYLVDSRDVNAARLCTLSLDSGTWDVIAADPEYDVSSVHIHQDTRAIQMVAFTRARLEWEVIDPALKQDVEAIRGLNPGDFSVHSRTHDDQIWIVEFVQDAGPVSYYAFDRRTRTGTFLLHTRPELSDYTLARMEPIAVAARDGLTIHGYLTLPPGVDAKRLPMVLAVHGGPWHRDTWGYDPEAQWFANRGYACLQVNFRGSTGYGKRFLNAGNREWGGKMHDDLVDAVHWAVEQGIADPDRVAIYGGSYGGYAALVGATFTPELFRCAIDIVGPSNLITFIETIPPYWSSYLTMLHERVGNPEQ
;
A
#
# COMPACT_ATOMS: atom_id res chain seq x y z
N MET A 1 25.31 28.16 -3.26
CA MET A 1 23.84 28.23 -3.40
C MET A 1 23.55 28.70 -4.81
N THR A 2 22.78 27.92 -5.59
CA THR A 2 22.28 28.35 -6.89
C THR A 2 21.32 29.52 -6.65
N PRO A 3 21.51 30.69 -7.30
CA PRO A 3 20.57 31.80 -7.17
C PRO A 3 19.16 31.34 -7.52
N GLY A 4 18.16 31.66 -6.69
CA GLY A 4 16.74 31.36 -6.94
C GLY A 4 16.13 30.23 -6.10
N LEU A 5 16.93 29.34 -5.51
CA LEU A 5 16.40 28.28 -4.63
C LEU A 5 15.82 28.87 -3.33
N PRO A 6 14.73 28.30 -2.79
CA PRO A 6 14.22 28.69 -1.47
C PRO A 6 15.17 28.25 -0.34
N PRO A 7 14.92 28.70 0.90
CA PRO A 7 15.63 28.19 2.08
C PRO A 7 15.60 26.66 2.15
N LEU A 8 16.69 26.07 2.65
CA LEU A 8 16.74 24.62 2.86
C LEU A 8 15.73 24.21 3.93
N ILE A 9 14.94 23.18 3.61
CA ILE A 9 14.04 22.54 4.56
C ILE A 9 14.90 21.63 5.47
N PRO A 10 14.79 21.77 6.80
CA PRO A 10 15.45 20.88 7.74
C PRO A 10 15.07 19.42 7.51
N ARG A 11 16.03 18.50 7.70
CA ARG A 11 15.80 17.05 7.45
C ARG A 11 14.76 16.47 8.38
N ASP A 12 14.72 16.93 9.62
CA ASP A 12 13.73 16.58 10.64
C ASP A 12 12.31 17.03 10.24
N VAL A 13 12.15 18.15 9.53
CA VAL A 13 10.83 18.56 9.00
C VAL A 13 10.35 17.63 7.87
N ILE A 14 11.26 17.09 7.06
CA ILE A 14 10.91 16.17 5.95
C ILE A 14 10.75 14.72 6.42
N PHE A 15 11.74 14.21 7.14
CA PHE A 15 11.88 12.79 7.49
C PHE A 15 11.58 12.48 8.95
N GLY A 16 11.45 13.50 9.80
CA GLY A 16 11.09 13.29 11.20
C GLY A 16 9.69 12.70 11.35
N ASN A 17 9.41 12.27 12.57
CA ASN A 17 8.09 11.76 12.90
C ASN A 17 7.03 12.83 12.60
N PRO A 18 5.90 12.43 12.01
CA PRO A 18 4.77 13.33 11.86
C PRO A 18 4.28 13.81 13.23
N THR A 19 3.77 15.03 13.31
CA THR A 19 3.16 15.55 14.54
C THR A 19 1.92 14.74 14.92
N LYS A 20 1.13 14.34 13.92
CA LYS A 20 -0.01 13.41 14.00
C LYS A 20 -0.10 12.61 12.70
N ALA A 21 -0.49 11.35 12.74
CA ALA A 21 -0.66 10.53 11.54
C ALA A 21 -1.76 9.48 11.72
N ASP A 22 -2.25 8.93 10.60
CA ASP A 22 -3.21 7.83 10.57
C ASP A 22 -4.45 8.07 11.48
N PRO A 23 -5.17 9.20 11.37
CA PRO A 23 -6.29 9.49 12.27
C PRO A 23 -7.51 8.60 11.99
N GLN A 24 -7.96 7.82 12.96
CA GLN A 24 -9.11 6.93 12.81
C GLN A 24 -10.23 7.27 13.79
N VAL A 25 -11.46 7.41 13.28
CA VAL A 25 -12.65 7.60 14.11
C VAL A 25 -13.06 6.26 14.73
N SER A 26 -13.49 6.28 15.99
CA SER A 26 -14.05 5.10 16.64
C SER A 26 -15.34 4.64 15.97
N PRO A 27 -15.66 3.34 16.01
CA PRO A 27 -16.93 2.78 15.53
C PRO A 27 -18.19 3.58 15.82
N ASP A 28 -18.30 4.06 17.07
CA ASP A 28 -19.45 4.78 17.60
C ASP A 28 -19.44 6.29 17.31
N GLY A 29 -18.35 6.80 16.70
CA GLY A 29 -18.19 8.22 16.37
C GLY A 29 -17.89 9.14 17.55
N HIS A 30 -17.58 8.61 18.73
CA HIS A 30 -17.30 9.42 19.91
C HIS A 30 -15.84 9.84 20.06
N HIS A 31 -14.91 9.03 19.56
CA HIS A 31 -13.48 9.23 19.74
C HIS A 31 -12.74 9.31 18.40
N LEU A 32 -11.59 9.99 18.44
CA LEU A 32 -10.58 9.97 17.40
C LEU A 32 -9.30 9.38 18.00
N ALA A 33 -8.66 8.50 17.26
CA ALA A 33 -7.31 8.05 17.54
C ALA A 33 -6.36 8.59 16.47
N TYR A 34 -5.07 8.72 16.77
CA TYR A 34 -3.99 8.97 15.80
C TYR A 34 -2.64 8.51 16.36
N LEU A 35 -1.66 8.34 15.49
CA LEU A 35 -0.26 8.20 15.89
C LEU A 35 0.37 9.57 16.13
N ALA A 36 1.08 9.74 17.24
CA ALA A 36 1.88 10.93 17.50
C ALA A 36 3.07 10.62 18.44
N PRO A 37 4.16 11.40 18.39
CA PRO A 37 5.32 11.15 19.23
C PRO A 37 5.01 11.35 20.72
N LEU A 38 5.38 10.37 21.53
CA LEU A 38 5.60 10.49 22.97
C LEU A 38 7.11 10.35 23.19
N ASP A 39 7.76 11.38 23.73
CA ASP A 39 9.22 11.43 23.91
C ASP A 39 10.03 11.12 22.63
N GLY A 40 9.49 11.51 21.48
CA GLY A 40 10.12 11.30 20.17
C GLY A 40 9.80 9.97 19.50
N VAL A 41 9.04 9.08 20.14
CA VAL A 41 8.66 7.75 19.60
C VAL A 41 7.15 7.71 19.32
N LEU A 42 6.75 7.23 18.14
CA LEU A 42 5.34 7.18 17.76
C LEU A 42 4.53 6.25 18.66
N ASN A 43 3.46 6.78 19.22
CA ASN A 43 2.51 6.07 20.05
C ASN A 43 1.09 6.39 19.56
N VAL A 44 0.13 5.54 19.92
CA VAL A 44 -1.31 5.79 19.70
C VAL A 44 -1.84 6.74 20.76
N TRP A 45 -2.52 7.79 20.33
CA TRP A 45 -3.21 8.78 21.15
C TRP A 45 -4.70 8.72 20.90
N VAL A 46 -5.51 8.92 21.93
CA VAL A 46 -6.98 8.92 21.86
C VAL A 46 -7.56 10.13 22.57
N GLY A 47 -8.62 10.68 21.99
CA GLY A 47 -9.38 11.81 22.52
C GLY A 47 -10.79 11.86 21.93
N LYS A 48 -11.62 12.80 22.39
CA LYS A 48 -12.98 12.98 21.86
C LYS A 48 -12.91 13.50 20.43
N LEU A 49 -13.77 13.00 19.53
CA LEU A 49 -13.91 13.56 18.19
C LEU A 49 -14.33 15.05 18.28
N GLY A 50 -13.54 15.93 17.65
CA GLY A 50 -13.73 17.39 17.70
C GLY A 50 -13.29 18.05 19.02
N GLY A 51 -12.68 17.32 19.95
CA GLY A 51 -12.04 17.86 21.14
C GLY A 51 -10.56 18.22 20.92
N GLU A 52 -9.96 18.91 21.88
CA GLU A 52 -8.53 19.26 21.88
C GLU A 52 -7.70 18.37 22.81
N GLU A 53 -8.34 17.71 23.77
CA GLU A 53 -7.69 16.87 24.77
C GLU A 53 -7.50 15.44 24.26
N PHE A 54 -6.24 15.06 24.05
CA PHE A 54 -5.82 13.71 23.68
C PHE A 54 -4.77 13.21 24.68
N ARG A 55 -4.78 11.92 24.96
CA ARG A 55 -3.78 11.26 25.79
C ARG A 55 -3.15 10.07 25.06
N PRO A 56 -1.88 9.75 25.30
CA PRO A 56 -1.30 8.52 24.80
C PRO A 56 -1.98 7.33 25.50
N ILE A 57 -2.32 6.30 24.75
CA ILE A 57 -2.84 5.02 25.27
C ILE A 57 -1.81 3.89 25.17
N THR A 58 -0.64 4.22 24.61
CA THR A 58 0.52 3.34 24.44
C THR A 58 1.77 4.09 24.84
N HIS A 59 2.82 3.35 25.22
CA HIS A 59 4.06 3.88 25.77
C HIS A 59 5.29 3.16 25.21
N ASP A 60 5.31 2.88 23.91
CA ASP A 60 6.50 2.38 23.24
C ASP A 60 7.62 3.41 23.28
N THR A 61 8.85 2.95 23.55
CA THR A 61 10.04 3.79 23.67
C THR A 61 11.16 3.37 22.72
N ASP A 62 10.87 2.47 21.78
CA ASP A 62 11.87 1.89 20.89
C ASP A 62 11.55 2.24 19.43
N ARG A 63 10.83 1.36 18.72
CA ARG A 63 10.63 1.45 17.27
C ARG A 63 9.47 2.38 16.86
N GLY A 64 8.54 2.62 17.78
CA GLY A 64 7.28 3.31 17.55
C GLY A 64 6.23 2.43 16.90
N ILE A 65 4.97 2.67 17.25
CA ILE A 65 3.81 2.02 16.64
C ILE A 65 3.57 2.64 15.27
N ARG A 66 3.46 1.79 14.25
CA ARG A 66 3.29 2.20 12.84
C ARG A 66 1.92 1.86 12.26
N ALA A 67 1.22 0.89 12.84
CA ALA A 67 -0.09 0.45 12.39
C ALA A 67 -0.98 0.14 13.59
N TYR A 68 -2.15 0.74 13.62
CA TYR A 68 -3.16 0.49 14.64
C TYR A 68 -4.56 0.54 14.04
N PHE A 69 -5.56 0.08 14.80
CA PHE A 69 -6.95 0.17 14.41
C PHE A 69 -7.89 -0.01 15.59
N TRP A 70 -9.11 0.53 15.45
CA TRP A 70 -10.18 0.28 16.40
C TRP A 70 -10.75 -1.14 16.25
N ALA A 71 -10.98 -1.82 17.37
CA ALA A 71 -11.93 -2.93 17.39
C ALA A 71 -13.33 -2.39 17.10
N HIS A 72 -14.17 -3.21 16.48
CA HIS A 72 -15.55 -2.82 16.17
C HIS A 72 -16.41 -2.60 17.43
N ASP A 73 -15.98 -3.03 18.61
CA ASP A 73 -16.67 -2.80 19.88
C ASP A 73 -16.43 -1.41 20.52
N ALA A 74 -15.64 -0.54 19.87
CA ALA A 74 -15.29 0.82 20.32
C ALA A 74 -14.57 0.92 21.67
N ARG A 75 -14.26 -0.21 22.33
CA ARG A 75 -13.62 -0.26 23.65
C ARG A 75 -12.14 -0.59 23.58
N HIS A 76 -11.74 -1.26 22.49
CA HIS A 76 -10.37 -1.69 22.28
C HIS A 76 -9.73 -1.00 21.09
N VAL A 77 -8.47 -0.64 21.26
CA VAL A 77 -7.57 -0.27 20.16
C VAL A 77 -6.53 -1.37 20.03
N LEU A 78 -6.32 -1.85 18.81
CA LEU A 78 -5.30 -2.85 18.50
C LEU A 78 -4.17 -2.21 17.72
N TYR A 79 -2.96 -2.75 17.87
CA TYR A 79 -1.81 -2.34 17.09
C TYR A 79 -0.88 -3.50 16.76
N LEU A 80 -0.17 -3.37 15.65
CA LEU A 80 0.84 -4.33 15.23
C LEU A 80 2.23 -3.78 15.57
N GLN A 81 3.06 -4.63 16.15
CA GLN A 81 4.44 -4.25 16.49
C GLN A 81 5.39 -5.44 16.30
N ASP A 82 6.54 -5.19 15.68
CA ASP A 82 7.66 -6.11 15.55
C ASP A 82 8.77 -5.77 16.57
N VAL A 83 9.82 -6.59 16.66
CA VAL A 83 10.92 -6.36 17.61
C VAL A 83 12.20 -6.07 16.84
N GLY A 84 12.76 -4.87 17.01
CA GLY A 84 14.05 -4.50 16.39
C GLY A 84 14.06 -4.53 14.86
N GLY A 85 12.89 -4.56 14.21
CA GLY A 85 12.80 -4.65 12.75
C GLY A 85 12.91 -6.03 12.16
N ASP A 86 12.61 -7.07 12.94
CA ASP A 86 12.57 -8.44 12.46
C ASP A 86 11.34 -8.76 11.58
N GLU A 87 10.42 -7.82 11.40
CA GLU A 87 9.18 -7.94 10.60
C GLU A 87 8.22 -9.06 11.06
N ASN A 88 8.44 -9.59 12.28
CA ASN A 88 7.56 -10.54 12.94
C ASN A 88 6.51 -9.77 13.75
N TRP A 89 5.56 -9.17 13.03
CA TRP A 89 4.51 -8.35 13.62
C TRP A 89 3.63 -9.16 14.57
N ARG A 90 3.50 -8.71 15.82
CA ARG A 90 2.60 -9.24 16.83
C ARG A 90 1.42 -8.32 17.05
N LEU A 91 0.29 -8.89 17.44
CA LEU A 91 -0.94 -8.17 17.69
C LEU A 91 -1.07 -7.84 19.17
N HIS A 92 -1.19 -6.55 19.46
CA HIS A 92 -1.40 -6.04 20.80
C HIS A 92 -2.78 -5.40 20.94
N LYS A 93 -3.29 -5.35 22.17
CA LYS A 93 -4.57 -4.74 22.53
C LYS A 93 -4.38 -3.71 23.62
N VAL A 94 -5.11 -2.61 23.52
CA VAL A 94 -5.31 -1.64 24.59
C VAL A 94 -6.80 -1.57 24.92
N ALA A 95 -7.17 -1.79 26.18
CA ALA A 95 -8.53 -1.57 26.67
C ALA A 95 -8.66 -0.16 27.23
N LEU A 96 -9.53 0.67 26.63
CA LEU A 96 -9.61 2.11 26.95
C LEU A 96 -10.19 2.42 28.34
N GLU A 97 -11.01 1.52 28.89
CA GLU A 97 -11.63 1.70 30.20
C GLU A 97 -10.62 1.51 31.35
N THR A 98 -9.65 0.63 31.17
CA THR A 98 -8.68 0.21 32.19
C THR A 98 -7.26 0.69 31.92
N ASP A 99 -7.00 1.22 30.72
CA ASP A 99 -5.66 1.53 30.19
C ASP A 99 -4.70 0.32 30.23
N SER A 100 -5.25 -0.91 30.19
CA SER A 100 -4.44 -2.12 30.18
C SER A 100 -3.97 -2.46 28.77
N MET A 101 -2.67 -2.70 28.62
CA MET A 101 -2.04 -3.17 27.38
C MET A 101 -1.68 -4.66 27.49
N GLU A 102 -1.99 -5.43 26.45
CA GLU A 102 -1.73 -6.86 26.39
C GLU A 102 -1.15 -7.25 25.01
N ASP A 103 -0.10 -8.07 24.99
CA ASP A 103 0.31 -8.81 23.78
C ASP A 103 -0.63 -10.01 23.64
N LEU A 104 -1.45 -10.01 22.59
CA LEU A 104 -2.41 -11.10 22.33
C LEU A 104 -1.74 -12.31 21.70
N THR A 105 -0.54 -12.13 21.15
CA THR A 105 0.19 -13.16 20.41
C THR A 105 1.62 -13.29 20.91
N PRO A 106 1.85 -13.58 22.22
CA PRO A 106 3.17 -13.60 22.84
C PRO A 106 3.94 -14.91 22.51
N PHE A 107 3.94 -15.29 21.24
CA PHE A 107 4.62 -16.49 20.74
C PHE A 107 5.98 -16.10 20.15
N ALA A 108 6.98 -16.98 20.31
CA ALA A 108 8.31 -16.74 19.76
C ALA A 108 8.30 -16.86 18.23
N SER A 109 8.97 -15.93 17.55
CA SER A 109 9.15 -15.95 16.09
C SER A 109 7.85 -16.09 15.29
N VAL A 110 6.77 -15.47 15.78
CA VAL A 110 5.47 -15.42 15.11
C VAL A 110 5.30 -14.12 14.34
N GLN A 111 4.80 -14.23 13.13
CA GLN A 111 4.19 -13.15 12.36
C GLN A 111 2.68 -13.34 12.39
N VAL A 112 1.97 -12.25 12.66
CA VAL A 112 0.52 -12.17 12.69
C VAL A 112 0.03 -11.34 11.51
N GLN A 113 -1.02 -11.81 10.85
CA GLN A 113 -1.75 -11.08 9.82
C GLN A 113 -3.22 -10.99 10.22
N VAL A 114 -3.86 -9.84 10.04
CA VAL A 114 -5.30 -9.71 10.27
C VAL A 114 -6.05 -10.23 9.04
N VAL A 115 -6.83 -11.30 9.21
CA VAL A 115 -7.60 -11.92 8.13
C VAL A 115 -8.96 -11.24 7.97
N ALA A 116 -9.69 -11.04 9.07
CA ALA A 116 -11.01 -10.45 9.02
C ALA A 116 -11.35 -9.67 10.29
N ARG A 117 -12.10 -8.58 10.08
CA ARG A 117 -12.78 -7.77 11.08
C ARG A 117 -14.13 -7.40 10.47
N ASP A 118 -15.21 -7.52 11.22
CA ASP A 118 -16.55 -7.13 10.76
C ASP A 118 -17.36 -6.59 11.93
N LYS A 119 -18.16 -5.56 11.69
CA LYS A 119 -18.96 -4.93 12.74
C LYS A 119 -20.05 -5.84 13.32
N ARG A 120 -20.41 -6.93 12.63
CA ARG A 120 -21.31 -7.97 13.12
C ARG A 120 -20.68 -8.82 14.22
N HIS A 121 -19.36 -8.82 14.32
CA HIS A 121 -18.58 -9.57 15.30
C HIS A 121 -17.66 -8.59 16.06
N PRO A 122 -18.24 -7.66 16.85
CA PRO A 122 -17.55 -6.43 17.23
C PRO A 122 -16.33 -6.62 18.15
N SER A 123 -16.32 -7.71 18.93
CA SER A 123 -15.23 -8.06 19.85
C SER A 123 -14.42 -9.27 19.36
N GLU A 124 -14.48 -9.60 18.08
CA GLU A 124 -13.84 -10.81 17.53
C GLU A 124 -13.01 -10.46 16.29
N LEU A 125 -11.92 -11.20 16.09
CA LEU A 125 -11.08 -11.12 14.90
C LEU A 125 -10.82 -12.52 14.35
N LEU A 126 -10.59 -12.60 13.04
CA LEU A 126 -9.81 -13.68 12.46
C LEU A 126 -8.39 -13.16 12.21
N ILE A 127 -7.41 -13.88 12.73
CA ILE A 127 -5.99 -13.60 12.53
C ILE A 127 -5.31 -14.84 11.92
N ALA A 128 -4.28 -14.64 11.12
CA ALA A 128 -3.42 -15.72 10.65
C ALA A 128 -2.06 -15.63 11.34
N MET A 129 -1.52 -16.78 11.76
CA MET A 129 -0.25 -16.87 12.45
C MET A 129 0.60 -18.01 11.90
N ASN A 130 1.89 -17.78 11.70
CA ASN A 130 2.87 -18.81 11.35
C ASN A 130 3.51 -19.48 12.58
N LYS A 131 2.69 -19.70 13.61
CA LYS A 131 3.11 -20.16 14.94
C LYS A 131 3.69 -21.58 14.94
N ASP A 132 3.07 -22.50 14.21
CA ASP A 132 3.45 -23.91 14.20
C ASP A 132 4.50 -24.22 13.10
N ASP A 133 4.48 -23.46 12.00
CA ASP A 133 5.44 -23.53 10.90
C ASP A 133 5.66 -22.11 10.36
N GLN A 134 6.90 -21.61 10.45
CA GLN A 134 7.26 -20.24 10.05
C GLN A 134 6.96 -19.93 8.57
N ARG A 135 6.76 -20.96 7.75
CA ARG A 135 6.40 -20.82 6.33
C ARG A 135 4.91 -20.60 6.10
N LEU A 136 4.05 -21.02 7.03
CA LEU A 136 2.63 -21.23 6.78
C LEU A 136 1.76 -20.49 7.79
N HIS A 137 0.85 -19.64 7.33
CA HIS A 137 -0.07 -18.92 8.19
C HIS A 137 -1.41 -19.66 8.35
N ASP A 138 -1.61 -20.28 9.51
CA ASP A 138 -2.87 -20.89 9.94
C ASP A 138 -3.84 -19.81 10.45
N VAL A 139 -5.15 -19.99 10.27
CA VAL A 139 -6.17 -19.03 10.75
C VAL A 139 -6.66 -19.41 12.14
N TYR A 140 -6.76 -18.40 13.00
CA TYR A 140 -7.28 -18.47 14.35
C TYR A 140 -8.39 -17.43 14.54
N HIS A 141 -9.41 -17.81 15.32
CA HIS A 141 -10.39 -16.91 15.90
C HIS A 141 -9.83 -16.35 17.21
N LEU A 142 -10.00 -15.05 17.40
CA LEU A 142 -9.55 -14.31 18.58
C LEU A 142 -10.74 -13.56 19.18
N ASP A 143 -11.08 -13.87 20.43
CA ASP A 143 -12.09 -13.12 21.21
C ASP A 143 -11.40 -12.07 22.10
N LEU A 144 -11.67 -10.79 21.87
CA LEU A 144 -11.05 -9.68 22.62
C LEU A 144 -11.51 -9.56 24.08
N ARG A 145 -12.63 -10.19 24.44
CA ARG A 145 -13.19 -10.15 25.79
C ARG A 145 -12.45 -11.10 26.72
N THR A 146 -12.01 -12.24 26.19
CA THR A 146 -11.35 -13.32 26.95
C THR A 146 -9.89 -13.52 26.57
N ASN A 147 -9.45 -12.93 25.45
CA ASN A 147 -8.20 -13.21 24.77
C ASN A 147 -8.04 -14.68 24.34
N ALA A 148 -9.15 -15.43 24.25
CA ALA A 148 -9.12 -16.80 23.77
C ALA A 148 -8.74 -16.83 22.29
N ILE A 149 -7.83 -17.75 21.94
CA ILE A 149 -7.37 -18.00 20.58
C ILE A 149 -7.69 -19.45 20.21
N GLU A 150 -8.50 -19.64 19.18
CA GLU A 150 -8.96 -20.95 18.73
C GLU A 150 -8.60 -21.17 17.27
N LEU A 151 -8.03 -22.33 16.94
CA LEU A 151 -7.67 -22.68 15.55
C LEU A 151 -8.94 -22.86 14.71
N VAL A 152 -9.01 -22.16 13.57
CA VAL A 152 -10.13 -22.19 12.61
C VAL A 152 -9.80 -22.97 11.34
N ALA A 153 -8.60 -22.75 10.79
CA ALA A 153 -8.19 -23.41 9.56
C ALA A 153 -6.67 -23.59 9.52
N LYS A 154 -6.21 -24.81 9.18
CA LYS A 154 -4.80 -25.06 8.90
C LYS A 154 -4.47 -24.76 7.46
N ASN A 155 -3.31 -24.17 7.23
CA ASN A 155 -2.71 -24.00 5.93
C ASN A 155 -2.14 -25.33 5.44
N PRO A 156 -2.66 -25.89 4.34
CA PRO A 156 -2.20 -27.19 3.84
C PRO A 156 -0.82 -27.14 3.16
N GLY A 157 -0.16 -25.97 3.12
CA GLY A 157 1.21 -25.81 2.64
C GLY A 157 1.38 -24.77 1.53
N ASN A 158 0.28 -24.32 0.91
CA ASN A 158 0.35 -23.45 -0.27
C ASN A 158 -0.66 -22.28 -0.25
N VAL A 159 -1.35 -22.04 0.86
CA VAL A 159 -2.30 -20.92 0.95
C VAL A 159 -1.53 -19.62 1.21
N LEU A 160 -1.75 -18.65 0.34
CA LEU A 160 -1.18 -17.29 0.37
C LEU A 160 -2.07 -16.31 1.14
N GLY A 161 -3.38 -16.53 1.14
CA GLY A 161 -4.33 -15.63 1.79
C GLY A 161 -5.67 -16.30 2.06
N TRP A 162 -6.35 -15.83 3.11
CA TRP A 162 -7.63 -16.35 3.58
C TRP A 162 -8.70 -15.28 3.52
N ILE A 163 -9.94 -15.69 3.24
CA ILE A 163 -11.07 -14.77 3.18
C ILE A 163 -12.25 -15.38 3.90
N ALA A 164 -12.81 -14.60 4.81
CA ALA A 164 -14.02 -14.93 5.53
C ALA A 164 -15.25 -14.22 4.94
N ASP A 165 -16.41 -14.83 5.13
CA ASP A 165 -17.68 -14.18 4.87
C ASP A 165 -18.15 -13.33 6.07
N THR A 166 -19.33 -12.72 5.95
CA THR A 166 -19.93 -11.88 6.99
C THR A 166 -20.36 -12.65 8.24
N ALA A 167 -20.40 -13.99 8.17
CA ALA A 167 -20.63 -14.88 9.30
C ALA A 167 -19.32 -15.30 9.99
N PHE A 168 -18.19 -14.69 9.63
CA PHE A 168 -16.85 -15.00 10.17
C PHE A 168 -16.40 -16.43 9.88
N GLN A 169 -16.90 -17.04 8.81
CA GLN A 169 -16.44 -18.35 8.35
C GLN A 169 -15.40 -18.18 7.24
N VAL A 170 -14.23 -18.81 7.40
CA VAL A 170 -13.20 -18.87 6.34
C VAL A 170 -13.71 -19.76 5.21
N ARG A 171 -14.14 -19.13 4.11
CA ARG A 171 -14.81 -19.81 2.97
C ARG A 171 -14.08 -19.66 1.65
N ALA A 172 -13.05 -18.82 1.58
CA ALA A 172 -12.20 -18.69 0.42
C ALA A 172 -10.72 -18.68 0.82
N SER A 173 -9.87 -19.21 -0.06
CA SER A 173 -8.42 -19.15 0.08
C SER A 173 -7.77 -18.88 -1.28
N LEU A 174 -6.81 -17.97 -1.31
CA LEU A 174 -5.89 -17.80 -2.44
C LEU A 174 -4.69 -18.72 -2.20
N ALA A 175 -4.38 -19.63 -3.13
CA ALA A 175 -3.30 -20.58 -2.99
C ALA A 175 -2.34 -20.51 -4.19
N SER A 176 -1.04 -20.72 -3.97
CA SER A 176 -0.07 -20.79 -5.07
C SER A 176 -0.14 -22.14 -5.79
N THR A 177 0.14 -22.12 -7.08
CA THR A 177 0.25 -23.32 -7.93
C THR A 177 1.71 -23.61 -8.26
N GLN A 178 2.00 -24.86 -8.65
CA GLN A 178 3.38 -25.31 -8.92
C GLN A 178 4.04 -24.64 -10.14
N ASP A 179 3.26 -24.00 -10.99
CA ASP A 179 3.71 -23.27 -12.17
C ASP A 179 3.95 -21.77 -11.90
N GLY A 180 3.75 -21.29 -10.66
CA GLY A 180 3.92 -19.88 -10.30
C GLY A 180 2.65 -19.04 -10.48
N GLY A 181 1.54 -19.68 -10.85
CA GLY A 181 0.21 -19.08 -10.82
C GLY A 181 -0.42 -19.08 -9.42
N SER A 182 -1.73 -18.88 -9.41
CA SER A 182 -2.54 -19.01 -8.19
C SER A 182 -3.91 -19.58 -8.48
N GLU A 183 -4.57 -20.11 -7.45
CA GLU A 183 -5.96 -20.52 -7.53
C GLU A 183 -6.76 -19.99 -6.35
N LEU A 184 -7.99 -19.59 -6.64
CA LEU A 184 -9.00 -19.28 -5.64
C LEU A 184 -9.79 -20.55 -5.37
N ARG A 185 -9.70 -21.04 -4.13
CA ARG A 185 -10.51 -22.17 -3.65
C ARG A 185 -11.64 -21.63 -2.77
N VAL A 186 -12.78 -22.32 -2.79
CA VAL A 186 -13.94 -22.02 -1.95
C VAL A 186 -14.51 -23.27 -1.29
N ARG A 187 -15.23 -23.08 -0.20
CA ARG A 187 -16.04 -24.10 0.49
C ARG A 187 -17.34 -23.49 1.03
N ASN A 188 -18.36 -24.32 1.26
CA ASN A 188 -19.66 -23.83 1.74
C ASN A 188 -19.64 -23.58 3.25
N GLY A 189 -19.09 -24.52 4.03
CA GLY A 189 -18.86 -24.40 5.46
C GLY A 189 -17.46 -24.86 5.89
N PRO A 190 -17.14 -24.77 7.19
CA PRO A 190 -15.81 -25.08 7.72
C PRO A 190 -15.39 -26.55 7.58
N ASP A 191 -16.37 -27.47 7.55
CA ASP A 191 -16.14 -28.91 7.44
C ASP A 191 -16.23 -29.44 5.99
N ASP A 192 -16.59 -28.57 5.04
CA ASP A 192 -16.70 -28.95 3.64
C ASP A 192 -15.34 -28.94 2.93
N GLU A 193 -15.20 -29.80 1.92
CA GLU A 193 -14.01 -29.85 1.08
C GLU A 193 -13.84 -28.56 0.25
N TRP A 194 -12.57 -28.17 0.08
CA TRP A 194 -12.21 -27.07 -0.81
C TRP A 194 -12.40 -27.48 -2.27
N ARG A 195 -13.04 -26.63 -3.05
CA ARG A 195 -13.08 -26.72 -4.51
C ARG A 195 -12.42 -25.52 -5.16
N THR A 196 -11.66 -25.73 -6.22
CA THR A 196 -11.14 -24.64 -7.04
C THR A 196 -12.31 -23.92 -7.75
N LEU A 197 -12.39 -22.61 -7.57
CA LEU A 197 -13.37 -21.73 -8.21
C LEU A 197 -12.74 -21.01 -9.41
N VAL A 198 -11.50 -20.54 -9.26
CA VAL A 198 -10.76 -19.81 -10.30
C VAL A 198 -9.31 -20.25 -10.29
N THR A 199 -8.70 -20.38 -11.46
CA THR A 199 -7.26 -20.56 -11.63
C THR A 199 -6.71 -19.40 -12.46
N TRP A 200 -5.64 -18.80 -11.99
CA TRP A 200 -4.87 -17.75 -12.65
C TRP A 200 -3.49 -18.29 -12.98
N GLY A 201 -3.12 -18.25 -14.26
CA GLY A 201 -1.76 -18.58 -14.66
C GLY A 201 -0.75 -17.54 -14.13
N PRO A 202 0.56 -17.80 -14.26
CA PRO A 202 1.61 -16.92 -13.76
C PRO A 202 1.49 -15.47 -14.25
N ASP A 203 1.02 -15.30 -15.48
CA ASP A 203 0.82 -13.98 -16.11
C ASP A 203 -0.31 -13.15 -15.47
N ASP A 204 -1.28 -13.80 -14.82
CA ASP A 204 -2.45 -13.15 -14.22
C ASP A 204 -2.39 -13.09 -12.68
N ALA A 205 -1.51 -13.88 -12.06
CA ALA A 205 -1.50 -14.12 -10.62
C ALA A 205 -1.18 -12.88 -9.76
N MET A 206 -0.50 -11.89 -10.32
CA MET A 206 -0.20 -10.61 -9.63
C MET A 206 -1.19 -9.49 -9.97
N THR A 207 -2.08 -9.72 -10.92
CA THR A 207 -3.11 -8.77 -11.38
C THR A 207 -4.52 -9.31 -11.16
N SER A 208 -4.65 -10.40 -10.38
CA SER A 208 -5.93 -10.99 -10.04
C SER A 208 -5.94 -11.45 -8.58
N TRP A 209 -6.95 -11.04 -7.83
CA TRP A 209 -7.13 -11.44 -6.44
C TRP A 209 -8.59 -11.28 -6.00
N PRO A 210 -9.06 -12.11 -5.07
CA PRO A 210 -10.37 -11.92 -4.44
C PRO A 210 -10.38 -10.72 -3.47
N LEU A 211 -11.50 -10.00 -3.41
CA LEU A 211 -11.73 -8.89 -2.49
C LEU A 211 -12.59 -9.30 -1.28
N GLY A 212 -13.61 -10.13 -1.50
CA GLY A 212 -14.48 -10.60 -0.44
C GLY A 212 -15.88 -10.99 -0.92
N PHE A 213 -16.67 -11.57 -0.01
CA PHE A 213 -18.03 -12.02 -0.31
C PHE A 213 -19.04 -10.86 -0.34
N THR A 214 -20.06 -11.02 -1.17
CA THR A 214 -21.33 -10.28 -1.06
C THR A 214 -21.98 -10.55 0.29
N LEU A 215 -22.91 -9.68 0.72
CA LEU A 215 -23.56 -9.80 2.03
C LEU A 215 -24.23 -11.16 2.26
N ASP A 216 -24.84 -11.72 1.22
CA ASP A 216 -25.52 -13.03 1.24
C ASP A 216 -24.56 -14.23 1.11
N GLY A 217 -23.26 -13.99 0.89
CA GLY A 217 -22.25 -15.03 0.74
C GLY A 217 -22.41 -15.91 -0.50
N ARG A 218 -23.19 -15.48 -1.51
CA ARG A 218 -23.45 -16.23 -2.75
C ARG A 218 -22.56 -15.85 -3.92
N SER A 219 -21.87 -14.72 -3.82
CA SER A 219 -20.93 -14.24 -4.82
C SER A 219 -19.66 -13.70 -4.18
N LEU A 220 -18.59 -13.63 -4.96
CA LEU A 220 -17.33 -12.99 -4.61
C LEU A 220 -17.08 -11.77 -5.49
N TYR A 221 -16.60 -10.69 -4.90
CA TYR A 221 -15.95 -9.62 -5.64
C TYR A 221 -14.48 -9.96 -5.86
N LEU A 222 -13.98 -9.71 -7.06
CA LEU A 222 -12.59 -9.97 -7.43
C LEU A 222 -12.04 -8.84 -8.29
N VAL A 223 -10.74 -8.61 -8.19
CA VAL A 223 -9.96 -7.99 -9.26
C VAL A 223 -9.44 -9.12 -10.14
N ASP A 224 -9.58 -9.01 -11.46
CA ASP A 224 -9.23 -10.09 -12.40
C ASP A 224 -8.73 -9.53 -13.73
N SER A 225 -7.60 -10.06 -14.23
CA SER A 225 -7.00 -9.66 -15.51
C SER A 225 -7.10 -10.73 -16.60
N ARG A 226 -7.81 -11.84 -16.37
CA ARG A 226 -7.87 -12.92 -17.37
C ARG A 226 -8.56 -12.41 -18.64
N ASP A 227 -7.98 -12.82 -19.77
CA ASP A 227 -8.45 -12.44 -21.11
C ASP A 227 -8.38 -10.94 -21.45
N VAL A 228 -7.88 -10.10 -20.54
CA VAL A 228 -7.69 -8.65 -20.74
C VAL A 228 -6.28 -8.21 -20.33
N ASN A 229 -5.89 -6.97 -20.64
CA ASN A 229 -4.60 -6.42 -20.20
C ASN A 229 -4.66 -5.90 -18.76
N ALA A 230 -5.53 -4.92 -18.53
CA ALA A 230 -5.69 -4.26 -17.24
C ALA A 230 -6.74 -4.98 -16.37
N ALA A 231 -6.43 -5.10 -15.09
CA ALA A 231 -7.26 -5.80 -14.13
C ALA A 231 -8.57 -5.04 -13.86
N ARG A 232 -9.68 -5.75 -13.98
CA ARG A 232 -11.05 -5.23 -13.84
C ARG A 232 -11.69 -5.68 -12.54
N LEU A 233 -12.63 -4.90 -12.04
CA LEU A 233 -13.46 -5.27 -10.91
C LEU A 233 -14.63 -6.12 -11.40
N CYS A 234 -14.74 -7.32 -10.84
CA CYS A 234 -15.72 -8.33 -11.23
C CYS A 234 -16.52 -8.82 -10.02
N THR A 235 -17.71 -9.36 -10.30
CA THR A 235 -18.45 -10.25 -9.40
C THR A 235 -18.48 -11.65 -10.00
N LEU A 236 -18.35 -12.67 -9.18
CA LEU A 236 -18.48 -14.08 -9.55
C LEU A 236 -19.52 -14.77 -8.69
N SER A 237 -20.57 -15.32 -9.31
CA SER A 237 -21.55 -16.17 -8.61
C SER A 237 -20.94 -17.53 -8.27
N LEU A 238 -21.08 -17.96 -7.01
CA LEU A 238 -20.63 -19.27 -6.55
C LEU A 238 -21.54 -20.41 -7.02
N ASP A 239 -22.80 -20.11 -7.32
CA ASP A 239 -23.83 -21.06 -7.74
C ASP A 239 -23.76 -21.34 -9.24
N SER A 240 -23.77 -20.27 -10.06
CA SER A 240 -23.82 -20.40 -11.52
C SER A 240 -22.44 -20.35 -12.20
N GLY A 241 -21.41 -19.83 -11.50
CA GLY A 241 -20.11 -19.53 -12.11
C GLY A 241 -20.14 -18.33 -13.07
N THR A 242 -21.23 -17.54 -13.07
CA THR A 242 -21.37 -16.35 -13.92
C THR A 242 -20.46 -15.22 -13.44
N TRP A 243 -19.77 -14.60 -14.39
CA TRP A 243 -18.93 -13.42 -14.19
C TRP A 243 -19.63 -12.17 -14.71
N ASP A 244 -19.64 -11.12 -13.89
CA ASP A 244 -20.12 -9.80 -14.27
C ASP A 244 -19.02 -8.76 -14.01
N VAL A 245 -18.72 -7.94 -15.02
CA VAL A 245 -17.76 -6.84 -14.89
C VAL A 245 -18.49 -5.63 -14.32
N ILE A 246 -18.00 -5.10 -13.19
CA ILE A 246 -18.54 -3.90 -12.54
C ILE A 246 -17.86 -2.66 -13.11
N ALA A 247 -16.53 -2.69 -13.21
CA ALA A 247 -15.73 -1.57 -13.71
C ALA A 247 -14.43 -2.06 -14.33
N ALA A 248 -13.98 -1.35 -15.36
CA ALA A 248 -12.74 -1.66 -16.06
C ALA A 248 -12.18 -0.40 -16.72
N ASP A 249 -10.85 -0.36 -16.83
CA ASP A 249 -10.12 0.58 -17.67
C ASP A 249 -9.28 -0.25 -18.66
N PRO A 250 -9.08 0.18 -19.92
CA PRO A 250 -8.31 -0.59 -20.90
C PRO A 250 -6.81 -0.69 -20.59
N GLU A 251 -6.25 0.28 -19.85
CA GLU A 251 -4.81 0.44 -19.63
C GLU A 251 -4.39 0.31 -18.16
N TYR A 252 -5.23 0.77 -17.22
CA TYR A 252 -4.88 0.86 -15.81
C TYR A 252 -5.63 -0.16 -14.96
N ASP A 253 -4.91 -0.82 -14.05
CA ASP A 253 -5.53 -1.79 -13.14
C ASP A 253 -6.44 -1.06 -12.13
N VAL A 254 -7.51 -1.73 -11.69
CA VAL A 254 -8.28 -1.28 -10.52
C VAL A 254 -7.34 -1.16 -9.32
N SER A 255 -7.24 0.04 -8.75
CA SER A 255 -6.29 0.34 -7.67
C SER A 255 -6.95 0.42 -6.29
N SER A 256 -8.22 0.78 -6.21
CA SER A 256 -8.97 0.82 -4.94
C SER A 256 -10.46 0.58 -5.14
N VAL A 257 -11.11 0.02 -4.13
CA VAL A 257 -12.56 -0.27 -4.16
C VAL A 257 -13.18 0.16 -2.83
N HIS A 258 -14.17 1.03 -2.89
CA HIS A 258 -14.95 1.45 -1.73
C HIS A 258 -16.21 0.59 -1.62
N ILE A 259 -16.28 -0.22 -0.56
CA ILE A 259 -17.36 -1.19 -0.30
C ILE A 259 -18.19 -0.73 0.91
N HIS A 260 -19.51 -0.75 0.82
CA HIS A 260 -20.40 -0.39 1.94
C HIS A 260 -20.25 -1.39 3.11
N GLN A 261 -20.11 -0.93 4.36
CA GLN A 261 -19.89 -1.81 5.53
C GLN A 261 -21.07 -2.75 5.83
N ASP A 262 -22.31 -2.24 5.73
CA ASP A 262 -23.53 -3.05 5.86
C ASP A 262 -23.86 -3.88 4.63
N THR A 263 -24.15 -3.23 3.51
CA THR A 263 -24.74 -3.92 2.36
C THR A 263 -23.71 -4.73 1.57
N ARG A 264 -22.42 -4.49 1.82
CA ARG A 264 -21.28 -5.01 1.04
C ARG A 264 -21.35 -4.63 -0.44
N ALA A 265 -22.21 -3.70 -0.83
CA ALA A 265 -22.29 -3.22 -2.20
C ALA A 265 -21.05 -2.39 -2.57
N ILE A 266 -20.60 -2.50 -3.82
CA ILE A 266 -19.57 -1.63 -4.37
C ILE A 266 -20.15 -0.23 -4.56
N GLN A 267 -19.52 0.78 -3.97
CA GLN A 267 -19.99 2.16 -4.06
C GLN A 267 -19.12 3.01 -4.98
N MET A 268 -17.80 2.80 -4.97
CA MET A 268 -16.86 3.50 -5.85
C MET A 268 -15.67 2.60 -6.17
N VAL A 269 -15.03 2.86 -7.30
CA VAL A 269 -13.81 2.20 -7.75
C VAL A 269 -12.81 3.27 -8.18
N ALA A 270 -11.52 3.04 -7.95
CA ALA A 270 -10.47 3.95 -8.39
C ALA A 270 -9.52 3.29 -9.38
N PHE A 271 -9.03 4.12 -10.30
CA PHE A 271 -7.92 3.80 -11.20
C PHE A 271 -6.81 4.82 -10.95
N THR A 272 -5.57 4.34 -10.81
CA THR A 272 -4.41 5.22 -10.65
C THR A 272 -3.76 5.42 -12.01
N ARG A 273 -4.17 6.49 -12.71
CA ARG A 273 -3.59 6.90 -13.99
C ARG A 273 -2.31 7.70 -13.74
N ALA A 274 -2.32 8.99 -14.07
CA ALA A 274 -1.35 9.96 -13.56
C ALA A 274 -1.63 10.34 -12.09
N ARG A 275 -2.91 10.43 -11.73
CA ARG A 275 -3.44 10.69 -10.38
C ARG A 275 -4.48 9.63 -10.04
N LEU A 276 -4.91 9.58 -8.78
CA LEU A 276 -5.99 8.71 -8.34
C LEU A 276 -7.33 9.26 -8.84
N GLU A 277 -8.07 8.46 -9.61
CA GLU A 277 -9.37 8.86 -10.14
C GLU A 277 -10.48 7.93 -9.67
N TRP A 278 -11.41 8.47 -8.89
CA TRP A 278 -12.61 7.75 -8.44
C TRP A 278 -13.75 7.81 -9.46
N GLU A 279 -14.27 6.63 -9.80
CA GLU A 279 -15.54 6.41 -10.48
C GLU A 279 -16.61 6.01 -9.45
N VAL A 280 -17.74 6.71 -9.47
CA VAL A 280 -18.86 6.49 -8.54
C VAL A 280 -19.84 5.48 -9.14
N ILE A 281 -19.92 4.31 -8.53
CA ILE A 281 -20.81 3.21 -8.93
C ILE A 281 -22.19 3.37 -8.30
N ASP A 282 -22.24 3.69 -7.01
CA ASP A 282 -23.48 3.97 -6.27
C ASP A 282 -23.88 5.45 -6.43
N PRO A 283 -24.99 5.77 -7.12
CA PRO A 283 -25.42 7.15 -7.31
C PRO A 283 -25.64 7.92 -6.01
N ALA A 284 -25.89 7.24 -4.88
CA ALA A 284 -26.06 7.89 -3.58
C ALA A 284 -24.81 8.65 -3.12
N LEU A 285 -23.61 8.26 -3.59
CA LEU A 285 -22.35 8.88 -3.20
C LEU A 285 -21.96 10.08 -4.07
N LYS A 286 -22.66 10.36 -5.18
CA LYS A 286 -22.25 11.42 -6.12
C LYS A 286 -22.10 12.78 -5.43
N GLN A 287 -23.10 13.18 -4.65
CA GLN A 287 -23.08 14.46 -3.94
C GLN A 287 -22.05 14.48 -2.80
N ASP A 288 -21.77 13.33 -2.19
CA ASP A 288 -20.75 13.21 -1.15
C ASP A 288 -19.35 13.40 -1.76
N VAL A 289 -19.08 12.74 -2.88
CA VAL A 289 -17.81 12.87 -3.62
C VAL A 289 -17.59 14.27 -4.18
N GLU A 290 -18.63 14.90 -4.73
CA GLU A 290 -18.55 16.29 -5.20
C GLU A 290 -18.22 17.25 -4.04
N ALA A 291 -18.87 17.08 -2.89
CA ALA A 291 -18.59 17.88 -1.71
C ALA A 291 -17.17 17.66 -1.18
N ILE A 292 -16.71 16.41 -1.11
CA ILE A 292 -15.35 16.04 -0.71
C ILE A 292 -14.31 16.70 -1.63
N ARG A 293 -14.47 16.58 -2.96
CA ARG A 293 -13.57 17.22 -3.94
C ARG A 293 -13.53 18.74 -3.78
N GLY A 294 -14.59 19.35 -3.27
CA GLY A 294 -14.65 20.79 -2.97
C GLY A 294 -13.85 21.23 -1.73
N LEU A 295 -13.44 20.30 -0.85
CA LEU A 295 -12.72 20.63 0.38
C LEU A 295 -11.25 20.93 0.14
N ASN A 296 -10.60 20.17 -0.75
CA ASN A 296 -9.17 20.24 -0.99
C ASN A 296 -8.83 19.70 -2.40
N PRO A 297 -7.89 20.34 -3.15
CA PRO A 297 -7.54 19.95 -4.52
C PRO A 297 -6.66 18.68 -4.63
N GLY A 298 -6.24 18.10 -3.50
CA GLY A 298 -5.46 16.87 -3.43
C GLY A 298 -6.24 15.62 -3.86
N ASP A 299 -5.51 14.52 -4.04
CA ASP A 299 -6.13 13.20 -4.28
C ASP A 299 -6.70 12.70 -2.95
N PHE A 300 -8.00 12.39 -2.92
CA PHE A 300 -8.68 12.00 -1.71
C PHE A 300 -8.85 10.49 -1.58
N SER A 301 -8.82 10.01 -0.33
CA SER A 301 -9.19 8.64 0.04
C SER A 301 -10.10 8.67 1.28
N VAL A 302 -11.02 7.71 1.41
CA VAL A 302 -11.79 7.52 2.65
C VAL A 302 -10.97 6.63 3.57
N HIS A 303 -10.34 7.24 4.57
CA HIS A 303 -9.35 6.62 5.44
C HIS A 303 -9.99 5.84 6.60
N SER A 304 -11.05 6.39 7.21
CA SER A 304 -11.80 5.74 8.30
C SER A 304 -13.26 6.20 8.30
N ARG A 305 -14.15 5.47 8.98
CA ARG A 305 -15.58 5.81 9.06
C ARG A 305 -16.29 5.20 10.27
N THR A 306 -17.33 5.86 10.74
CA THR A 306 -18.24 5.37 11.78
C THR A 306 -19.11 4.21 11.28
N HIS A 307 -19.62 3.38 12.19
CA HIS A 307 -20.45 2.22 11.86
C HIS A 307 -21.79 2.57 11.22
N ASP A 308 -22.34 3.74 11.54
CA ASP A 308 -23.54 4.28 10.88
C ASP A 308 -23.23 4.86 9.49
N ASP A 309 -21.95 4.82 9.07
CA ASP A 309 -21.43 5.31 7.80
C ASP A 309 -21.72 6.79 7.58
N GLN A 310 -21.83 7.61 8.63
CA GLN A 310 -22.20 9.03 8.52
C GLN A 310 -21.04 9.99 8.67
N ILE A 311 -20.01 9.64 9.45
CA ILE A 311 -18.78 10.43 9.57
C ILE A 311 -17.65 9.67 8.90
N TRP A 312 -17.02 10.30 7.91
CA TRP A 312 -15.85 9.78 7.22
C TRP A 312 -14.62 10.61 7.58
N ILE A 313 -13.52 9.96 7.93
CA ILE A 313 -12.21 10.59 7.94
C ILE A 313 -11.68 10.50 6.51
N VAL A 314 -11.55 11.65 5.87
CA VAL A 314 -11.09 11.77 4.49
C VAL A 314 -9.67 12.33 4.50
N GLU A 315 -8.77 11.59 3.87
CA GLU A 315 -7.39 12.00 3.63
C GLU A 315 -7.31 12.74 2.30
N PHE A 316 -6.45 13.76 2.22
CA PHE A 316 -6.04 14.39 0.96
C PHE A 316 -4.52 14.41 0.86
N VAL A 317 -4.01 13.72 -0.15
CA VAL A 317 -2.61 13.75 -0.54
C VAL A 317 -2.39 14.89 -1.52
N GLN A 318 -1.32 15.66 -1.31
CA GLN A 318 -0.89 16.76 -2.17
C GLN A 318 0.59 16.56 -2.51
N ASP A 319 1.04 17.00 -3.67
CA ASP A 319 2.46 16.91 -4.06
C ASP A 319 3.34 17.96 -3.35
N ALA A 320 2.83 19.19 -3.24
CA ALA A 320 3.53 20.34 -2.68
C ALA A 320 2.84 20.86 -1.41
N GLY A 321 2.48 19.95 -0.51
CA GLY A 321 1.86 20.29 0.77
C GLY A 321 1.83 19.10 1.73
N PRO A 322 1.61 19.35 3.03
CA PRO A 322 1.38 18.25 3.97
C PRO A 322 0.06 17.53 3.66
N VAL A 323 0.06 16.21 3.91
CA VAL A 323 -1.18 15.42 3.90
C VAL A 323 -2.14 16.01 4.94
N SER A 324 -3.39 16.16 4.54
CA SER A 324 -4.44 16.76 5.38
C SER A 324 -5.60 15.81 5.58
N TYR A 325 -6.22 15.85 6.76
CA TYR A 325 -7.39 15.04 7.08
C TYR A 325 -8.57 15.90 7.48
N TYR A 326 -9.77 15.47 7.06
CA TYR A 326 -11.04 16.10 7.37
C TYR A 326 -12.01 15.07 7.94
N ALA A 327 -12.81 15.46 8.93
CA ALA A 327 -14.04 14.75 9.30
C ALA A 327 -15.17 15.26 8.39
N PHE A 328 -15.61 14.41 7.47
CA PHE A 328 -16.71 14.68 6.57
C PHE A 328 -18.02 14.10 7.13
N ASP A 329 -18.98 14.96 7.45
CA ASP A 329 -20.33 14.54 7.82
C ASP A 329 -21.19 14.43 6.57
N ARG A 330 -21.66 13.22 6.26
CA ARG A 330 -22.47 12.92 5.08
C ARG A 330 -23.89 13.44 5.15
N ARG A 331 -24.42 13.64 6.36
CA ARG A 331 -25.79 14.15 6.55
C ARG A 331 -25.89 15.59 6.07
N THR A 332 -24.84 16.37 6.32
CA THR A 332 -24.75 17.79 5.97
C THR A 332 -23.85 18.06 4.76
N ARG A 333 -23.02 17.09 4.37
CA ARG A 333 -21.97 17.18 3.34
C ARG A 333 -20.95 18.26 3.62
N THR A 334 -20.57 18.37 4.88
CA THR A 334 -19.61 19.36 5.36
C THR A 334 -18.35 18.68 5.87
N GLY A 335 -17.20 19.11 5.38
CA GLY A 335 -15.90 18.71 5.91
C GLY A 335 -15.41 19.67 6.99
N THR A 336 -15.01 19.13 8.13
CA THR A 336 -14.30 19.85 9.18
C THR A 336 -12.83 19.44 9.16
N PHE A 337 -11.92 20.39 9.00
CA PHE A 337 -10.48 20.12 9.05
C PHE A 337 -10.09 19.54 10.41
N LEU A 338 -9.27 18.48 10.42
CA LEU A 338 -8.79 17.83 11.63
C LEU A 338 -7.32 18.16 11.90
N LEU A 339 -6.44 17.83 10.94
CA LEU A 339 -5.00 17.95 11.11
C LEU A 339 -4.25 17.90 9.77
N HIS A 340 -3.03 18.42 9.81
CA HIS A 340 -1.95 18.10 8.88
C HIS A 340 -1.00 17.11 9.53
N THR A 341 -0.41 16.21 8.76
CA THR A 341 0.54 15.24 9.33
C THR A 341 1.84 15.90 9.82
N ARG A 342 2.34 16.83 9.00
CA ARG A 342 3.55 17.63 9.24
C ARG A 342 3.24 19.11 8.95
N PRO A 343 2.55 19.81 9.85
CA PRO A 343 2.10 21.19 9.62
C PRO A 343 3.26 22.14 9.29
N GLU A 344 4.45 21.90 9.83
CA GLU A 344 5.68 22.68 9.61
C GLU A 344 6.09 22.72 8.14
N LEU A 345 5.70 21.73 7.32
CA LEU A 345 5.95 21.76 5.88
C LEU A 345 5.28 22.96 5.19
N SER A 346 4.21 23.50 5.76
CA SER A 346 3.49 24.66 5.22
C SER A 346 4.31 25.96 5.30
N ASP A 347 5.34 26.00 6.15
CA ASP A 347 6.23 27.15 6.28
C ASP A 347 7.30 27.20 5.17
N TYR A 348 7.33 26.19 4.29
CA TYR A 348 8.33 26.05 3.25
C TYR A 348 7.72 25.98 1.85
N THR A 349 8.50 26.39 0.86
CA THR A 349 8.17 26.17 -0.55
C THR A 349 8.51 24.74 -0.94
N LEU A 350 7.49 23.91 -1.14
CA LEU A 350 7.62 22.55 -1.66
C LEU A 350 7.57 22.52 -3.19
N ALA A 351 8.16 21.48 -3.75
CA ALA A 351 8.20 21.22 -5.19
C ALA A 351 6.91 20.55 -5.66
N ARG A 352 6.44 20.90 -6.87
CA ARG A 352 5.34 20.18 -7.53
C ARG A 352 5.87 18.90 -8.16
N MET A 353 5.01 17.89 -8.21
CA MET A 353 5.29 16.61 -8.86
C MET A 353 4.49 16.54 -10.16
N GLU A 354 5.20 16.43 -11.29
CA GLU A 354 4.62 16.41 -12.62
C GLU A 354 4.65 14.99 -13.20
N PRO A 355 3.53 14.43 -13.68
CA PRO A 355 3.54 13.13 -14.35
C PRO A 355 4.28 13.23 -15.68
N ILE A 356 5.04 12.19 -16.02
CA ILE A 356 5.75 12.06 -17.29
C ILE A 356 5.39 10.76 -18.00
N ALA A 357 5.57 10.76 -19.32
CA ALA A 357 5.50 9.58 -20.16
C ALA A 357 6.63 9.64 -21.20
N VAL A 358 7.44 8.59 -21.28
CA VAL A 358 8.64 8.51 -22.11
C VAL A 358 8.55 7.24 -22.95
N ALA A 359 8.86 7.32 -24.24
CA ALA A 359 9.02 6.11 -25.04
C ALA A 359 10.40 5.51 -24.78
N ALA A 360 10.46 4.28 -24.27
CA ALA A 360 11.69 3.51 -24.23
C ALA A 360 12.18 3.17 -25.64
N ARG A 361 13.43 2.76 -25.77
CA ARG A 361 14.09 2.42 -27.04
C ARG A 361 13.40 1.32 -27.85
N ASP A 362 12.60 0.47 -27.19
CA ASP A 362 11.78 -0.57 -27.83
C ASP A 362 10.33 -0.14 -28.09
N GLY A 363 10.00 1.11 -27.82
CA GLY A 363 8.69 1.72 -28.04
C GLY A 363 7.69 1.53 -26.89
N LEU A 364 8.07 0.88 -25.79
CA LEU A 364 7.23 0.80 -24.61
C LEU A 364 7.10 2.18 -23.94
N THR A 365 5.88 2.61 -23.65
CA THR A 365 5.66 3.84 -22.88
C THR A 365 5.98 3.59 -21.41
N ILE A 366 7.00 4.28 -20.90
CA ILE A 366 7.41 4.29 -19.50
C ILE A 366 6.80 5.51 -18.82
N HIS A 367 6.17 5.28 -17.67
CA HIS A 367 5.51 6.32 -16.89
C HIS A 367 6.38 6.71 -15.70
N GLY A 368 6.11 7.87 -15.12
CA GLY A 368 6.82 8.30 -13.93
C GLY A 368 6.40 9.68 -13.47
N TYR A 369 7.23 10.25 -12.61
CA TYR A 369 7.03 11.58 -12.06
C TYR A 369 8.34 12.35 -12.02
N LEU A 370 8.26 13.65 -12.29
CA LEU A 370 9.36 14.58 -12.23
C LEU A 370 9.05 15.63 -11.17
N THR A 371 9.94 15.77 -10.19
CA THR A 371 9.86 16.81 -9.17
C THR A 371 11.03 17.76 -9.35
N LEU A 372 10.74 19.02 -9.62
CA LEU A 372 11.74 20.03 -9.97
C LEU A 372 12.01 21.00 -8.81
N PRO A 373 13.26 21.48 -8.66
CA PRO A 373 13.59 22.49 -7.68
C PRO A 373 12.77 23.77 -7.88
N PRO A 374 12.07 24.26 -6.84
CA PRO A 374 11.32 25.50 -6.94
C PRO A 374 12.26 26.72 -7.08
N GLY A 375 11.81 27.73 -7.81
CA GLY A 375 12.49 29.03 -7.92
C GLY A 375 13.70 29.08 -8.86
N VAL A 376 13.98 27.99 -9.60
CA VAL A 376 15.02 27.94 -10.62
C VAL A 376 14.49 27.38 -11.94
N ASP A 377 15.12 27.77 -13.04
CA ASP A 377 14.77 27.23 -14.35
C ASP A 377 15.15 25.75 -14.44
N ALA A 378 14.27 24.94 -15.04
CA ALA A 378 14.48 23.52 -15.30
C ALA A 378 15.48 23.31 -16.46
N LYS A 379 16.72 23.76 -16.28
CA LYS A 379 17.74 23.75 -17.33
C LYS A 379 19.07 23.24 -16.79
N ARG A 380 19.53 22.11 -17.33
CA ARG A 380 20.79 21.46 -16.96
C ARG A 380 20.96 21.37 -15.45
N LEU A 381 19.94 20.91 -14.75
CA LEU A 381 19.97 20.66 -13.32
C LEU A 381 20.78 19.39 -13.03
N PRO A 382 21.48 19.31 -11.88
CA PRO A 382 21.86 18.00 -11.38
C PRO A 382 20.60 17.18 -11.13
N MET A 383 20.63 15.87 -11.37
CA MET A 383 19.46 15.01 -11.27
C MET A 383 19.74 13.80 -10.39
N VAL A 384 18.73 13.38 -9.64
CA VAL A 384 18.68 12.07 -8.98
C VAL A 384 17.58 11.26 -9.66
N LEU A 385 17.95 10.13 -10.25
CA LEU A 385 17.03 9.07 -10.63
C LEU A 385 16.71 8.27 -9.36
N ALA A 386 15.50 8.45 -8.83
CA ALA A 386 14.99 7.75 -7.66
C ALA A 386 14.19 6.52 -8.12
N VAL A 387 14.72 5.33 -7.85
CA VAL A 387 14.15 4.06 -8.28
C VAL A 387 13.41 3.42 -7.11
N HIS A 388 12.11 3.17 -7.27
CA HIS A 388 11.30 2.55 -6.23
C HIS A 388 11.70 1.08 -5.96
N GLY A 389 11.41 0.63 -4.74
CA GLY A 389 11.54 -0.78 -4.33
C GLY A 389 10.44 -1.68 -4.91
N GLY A 390 10.47 -2.96 -4.58
CA GLY A 390 9.53 -3.96 -5.11
C GLY A 390 10.28 -5.14 -5.75
N PRO A 391 10.30 -5.29 -7.09
CA PRO A 391 9.98 -4.28 -8.11
C PRO A 391 8.51 -4.17 -8.49
N TRP A 392 7.67 -5.10 -8.04
CA TRP A 392 6.23 -5.13 -8.37
C TRP A 392 5.45 -4.13 -7.51
N HIS A 393 5.82 -2.87 -7.67
CA HIS A 393 5.23 -1.70 -7.03
C HIS A 393 5.15 -0.57 -8.09
N ARG A 394 4.79 0.65 -7.70
CA ARG A 394 4.93 1.85 -8.52
C ARG A 394 4.99 3.09 -7.63
N ASP A 395 5.68 4.11 -8.10
CA ASP A 395 5.48 5.48 -7.63
C ASP A 395 4.08 5.98 -8.06
N THR A 396 3.50 6.85 -7.24
CA THR A 396 2.22 7.53 -7.49
C THR A 396 2.33 9.01 -7.17
N TRP A 397 1.48 9.82 -7.79
CA TRP A 397 1.45 11.26 -7.51
C TRP A 397 1.15 11.55 -6.03
N GLY A 398 1.91 12.46 -5.42
CA GLY A 398 1.69 12.90 -4.06
C GLY A 398 2.94 13.41 -3.36
N TYR A 399 2.82 13.69 -2.07
CA TYR A 399 3.95 14.12 -1.24
C TYR A 399 4.92 12.95 -1.10
N ASP A 400 6.12 13.11 -1.63
CA ASP A 400 7.23 12.18 -1.44
C ASP A 400 8.39 12.89 -0.71
N PRO A 401 8.79 12.43 0.49
CA PRO A 401 9.80 13.12 1.29
C PRO A 401 11.18 13.14 0.61
N GLU A 402 11.55 12.11 -0.15
CA GLU A 402 12.85 12.04 -0.82
C GLU A 402 12.89 12.98 -2.03
N ALA A 403 11.84 12.98 -2.86
CA ALA A 403 11.70 13.89 -3.98
C ALA A 403 11.71 15.36 -3.53
N GLN A 404 11.00 15.68 -2.43
CA GLN A 404 11.03 17.02 -1.83
C GLN A 404 12.43 17.38 -1.32
N TRP A 405 13.13 16.43 -0.70
CA TRP A 405 14.48 16.63 -0.18
C TRP A 405 15.49 16.95 -1.28
N PHE A 406 15.45 16.21 -2.39
CA PHE A 406 16.28 16.42 -3.56
C PHE A 406 15.97 17.75 -4.26
N ALA A 407 14.69 18.01 -4.53
CA ALA A 407 14.25 19.25 -5.17
C ALA A 407 14.62 20.49 -4.36
N ASN A 408 14.41 20.47 -3.04
CA ASN A 408 14.83 21.56 -2.16
C ASN A 408 16.36 21.81 -2.19
N ARG A 409 17.17 20.79 -2.49
CA ARG A 409 18.63 20.89 -2.63
C ARG A 409 19.10 21.26 -4.03
N GLY A 410 18.18 21.54 -4.95
CA GLY A 410 18.50 21.96 -6.30
C GLY A 410 18.68 20.81 -7.30
N TYR A 411 18.25 19.59 -6.96
CA TYR A 411 18.27 18.44 -7.85
C TYR A 411 16.90 18.23 -8.50
N ALA A 412 16.86 17.96 -9.80
CA ALA A 412 15.67 17.30 -10.37
C ALA A 412 15.58 15.89 -9.77
N CYS A 413 14.39 15.49 -9.31
CA CYS A 413 14.12 14.12 -8.90
C CYS A 413 13.25 13.45 -9.96
N LEU A 414 13.77 12.39 -10.57
CA LEU A 414 13.08 11.61 -11.58
C LEU A 414 12.71 10.24 -10.98
N GLN A 415 11.42 10.01 -10.81
CA GLN A 415 10.83 8.74 -10.38
C GLN A 415 10.28 8.02 -11.62
N VAL A 416 10.64 6.76 -11.81
CA VAL A 416 10.33 6.01 -13.03
C VAL A 416 9.63 4.71 -12.66
N ASN A 417 8.42 4.55 -13.17
CA ASN A 417 7.69 3.29 -13.14
C ASN A 417 8.12 2.48 -14.37
N PHE A 418 9.27 1.80 -14.25
CA PHE A 418 9.86 0.94 -15.27
C PHE A 418 9.01 -0.32 -15.51
N ARG A 419 9.21 -1.02 -16.64
CA ARG A 419 8.50 -2.27 -16.95
C ARG A 419 8.63 -3.26 -15.80
N GLY A 420 7.54 -3.90 -15.39
CA GLY A 420 7.49 -4.63 -14.12
C GLY A 420 6.80 -3.88 -12.98
N SER A 421 6.56 -2.57 -13.12
CA SER A 421 5.72 -1.84 -12.18
C SER A 421 4.26 -2.29 -12.27
N THR A 422 3.56 -2.32 -11.13
CA THR A 422 2.12 -2.64 -11.07
C THR A 422 1.25 -1.50 -11.60
N GLY A 423 -0.04 -1.74 -11.90
CA GLY A 423 -1.02 -0.67 -12.14
C GLY A 423 -1.18 -0.23 -13.60
N TYR A 424 -0.34 -0.75 -14.51
CA TYR A 424 -0.34 -0.45 -15.95
C TYR A 424 -0.75 -1.66 -16.81
N GLY A 425 -1.44 -2.62 -16.19
CA GLY A 425 -1.86 -3.86 -16.82
C GLY A 425 -0.77 -4.93 -16.86
N LYS A 426 -1.22 -6.18 -17.02
CA LYS A 426 -0.34 -7.36 -16.93
C LYS A 426 0.72 -7.42 -18.01
N ARG A 427 0.51 -6.81 -19.19
CA ARG A 427 1.55 -6.74 -20.23
C ARG A 427 2.74 -5.89 -19.77
N PHE A 428 2.49 -4.76 -19.12
CA PHE A 428 3.54 -3.89 -18.59
C PHE A 428 4.26 -4.57 -17.41
N LEU A 429 3.49 -5.17 -16.50
CA LEU A 429 4.01 -5.92 -15.36
C LEU A 429 4.87 -7.12 -15.79
N ASN A 430 4.41 -7.93 -16.74
CA ASN A 430 5.12 -9.15 -17.15
C ASN A 430 6.28 -8.86 -18.11
N ALA A 431 6.34 -7.66 -18.71
CA ALA A 431 7.50 -7.23 -19.49
C ALA A 431 8.77 -7.07 -18.65
N GLY A 432 8.67 -7.04 -17.32
CA GLY A 432 9.82 -7.09 -16.40
C GLY A 432 10.28 -8.50 -16.01
N ASN A 433 9.57 -9.56 -16.44
CA ASN A 433 9.93 -10.92 -16.05
C ASN A 433 11.29 -11.32 -16.64
N ARG A 434 12.22 -11.71 -15.76
CA ARG A 434 13.61 -12.10 -16.05
C ARG A 434 14.44 -10.97 -16.66
N GLU A 435 14.06 -9.73 -16.39
CA GLU A 435 14.70 -8.52 -16.93
C GLU A 435 15.34 -7.64 -15.82
N TRP A 436 15.56 -8.21 -14.63
CA TRP A 436 16.33 -7.56 -13.57
C TRP A 436 17.76 -7.31 -14.07
N GLY A 437 18.17 -6.04 -14.10
CA GLY A 437 19.44 -5.60 -14.68
C GLY A 437 19.49 -5.67 -16.22
N GLY A 438 18.41 -6.11 -16.86
CA GLY A 438 18.19 -6.12 -18.31
C GLY A 438 17.32 -4.94 -18.73
N LYS A 439 16.23 -5.19 -19.46
CA LYS A 439 15.37 -4.12 -20.00
C LYS A 439 14.73 -3.22 -18.95
N MET A 440 14.57 -3.70 -17.71
CA MET A 440 14.11 -2.84 -16.61
C MET A 440 15.12 -1.72 -16.32
N HIS A 441 16.42 -1.97 -16.51
CA HIS A 441 17.47 -0.96 -16.41
C HIS A 441 17.53 -0.07 -17.66
N ASP A 442 17.28 -0.62 -18.84
CA ASP A 442 17.18 0.18 -20.08
C ASP A 442 16.09 1.25 -19.97
N ASP A 443 14.93 0.94 -19.37
CA ASP A 443 13.86 1.93 -19.14
C ASP A 443 14.33 3.11 -18.28
N LEU A 444 15.12 2.83 -17.24
CA LEU A 444 15.70 3.84 -16.36
C LEU A 444 16.70 4.74 -17.11
N VAL A 445 17.56 4.12 -17.92
CA VAL A 445 18.54 4.82 -18.76
C VAL A 445 17.83 5.70 -19.80
N ASP A 446 16.79 5.17 -20.45
CA ASP A 446 16.03 5.90 -21.47
C ASP A 446 15.27 7.09 -20.86
N ALA A 447 14.71 6.96 -19.66
CA ALA A 447 14.10 8.06 -18.93
C ALA A 447 15.11 9.16 -18.55
N VAL A 448 16.34 8.79 -18.16
CA VAL A 448 17.42 9.74 -17.91
C VAL A 448 17.83 10.48 -19.19
N HIS A 449 17.99 9.75 -20.30
CA HIS A 449 18.33 10.35 -21.59
C HIS A 449 17.24 11.32 -22.06
N TRP A 450 15.97 10.96 -21.91
CA TRP A 450 14.86 11.86 -22.17
C TRP A 450 14.99 13.17 -21.37
N ALA A 451 15.27 13.10 -20.06
CA ALA A 451 15.44 14.30 -19.24
C ALA A 451 16.62 15.17 -19.69
N VAL A 452 17.70 14.57 -20.18
CA VAL A 452 18.84 15.29 -20.77
C VAL A 452 18.46 15.94 -22.10
N GLU A 453 17.73 15.24 -22.97
CA GLU A 453 17.28 15.73 -24.27
C GLU A 453 16.28 16.88 -24.16
N GLN A 454 15.39 16.83 -23.17
CA GLN A 454 14.51 17.95 -22.81
C GLN A 454 15.29 19.16 -22.26
N GLY A 455 16.60 19.02 -22.03
CA GLY A 455 17.46 20.05 -21.47
C GLY A 455 17.29 20.23 -19.95
N ILE A 456 16.53 19.35 -19.30
CA ILE A 456 16.23 19.39 -17.86
C ILE A 456 17.45 18.97 -17.07
N ALA A 457 18.01 17.79 -17.39
CA ALA A 457 19.15 17.22 -16.67
C ALA A 457 20.49 17.60 -17.33
N ASP A 458 21.51 17.81 -16.51
CA ASP A 458 22.89 17.90 -16.97
C ASP A 458 23.48 16.49 -17.08
N PRO A 459 23.92 16.04 -18.28
CA PRO A 459 24.41 14.68 -18.49
C PRO A 459 25.63 14.34 -17.61
N ASP A 460 26.41 15.34 -17.18
CA ASP A 460 27.59 15.11 -16.34
C ASP A 460 27.25 15.05 -14.83
N ARG A 461 25.98 15.24 -14.45
CA ARG A 461 25.53 15.39 -13.05
C ARG A 461 24.27 14.60 -12.74
N VAL A 462 24.23 13.33 -13.14
CA VAL A 462 23.14 12.40 -12.81
C VAL A 462 23.60 11.41 -11.73
N ALA A 463 22.75 11.18 -10.73
CA ALA A 463 22.91 10.14 -9.71
C ALA A 463 21.79 9.10 -9.81
N ILE A 464 22.04 7.87 -9.36
CA ILE A 464 21.02 6.84 -9.16
C ILE A 464 20.89 6.50 -7.67
N TYR A 465 19.66 6.39 -7.19
CA TYR A 465 19.32 6.21 -5.79
C TYR A 465 18.12 5.27 -5.66
N GLY A 466 18.13 4.36 -4.69
CA GLY A 466 16.94 3.58 -4.37
C GLY A 466 17.12 2.58 -3.24
N GLY A 467 16.00 2.03 -2.77
CA GLY A 467 15.95 1.01 -1.72
C GLY A 467 15.40 -0.33 -2.20
N SER A 468 15.85 -1.43 -1.60
CA SER A 468 15.44 -2.79 -2.00
C SER A 468 15.75 -3.04 -3.50
N TYR A 469 14.76 -3.34 -4.36
CA TYR A 469 15.00 -3.40 -5.81
C TYR A 469 15.65 -2.12 -6.36
N GLY A 470 15.26 -0.94 -5.87
CA GLY A 470 15.90 0.32 -6.25
C GLY A 470 17.38 0.41 -5.87
N GLY A 471 17.77 -0.24 -4.76
CA GLY A 471 19.17 -0.39 -4.36
C GLY A 471 19.94 -1.32 -5.29
N TYR A 472 19.32 -2.45 -5.68
CA TYR A 472 19.84 -3.31 -6.75
C TYR A 472 20.01 -2.54 -8.06
N ALA A 473 19.02 -1.75 -8.48
CA ALA A 473 19.10 -0.92 -9.67
C ALA A 473 20.24 0.11 -9.58
N ALA A 474 20.49 0.70 -8.40
CA ALA A 474 21.65 1.57 -8.18
C ALA A 474 22.98 0.82 -8.36
N LEU A 475 23.10 -0.42 -7.85
CA LEU A 475 24.27 -1.28 -8.07
C LEU A 475 24.43 -1.66 -9.55
N VAL A 476 23.34 -1.96 -10.26
CA VAL A 476 23.35 -2.19 -11.71
C VAL A 476 23.82 -0.95 -12.44
N GLY A 477 23.26 0.23 -12.13
CA GLY A 477 23.68 1.50 -12.74
C GLY A 477 25.17 1.78 -12.57
N ALA A 478 25.72 1.49 -11.38
CA ALA A 478 27.14 1.65 -11.08
C ALA A 478 28.05 0.66 -11.82
N THR A 479 27.53 -0.48 -12.26
CA THR A 479 28.32 -1.58 -12.82
C THR A 479 28.15 -1.73 -14.34
N PHE A 480 26.94 -1.52 -14.86
CA PHE A 480 26.57 -1.79 -16.25
C PHE A 480 26.54 -0.50 -17.08
N THR A 481 26.28 0.64 -16.46
CA THR A 481 26.24 1.97 -17.12
C THR A 481 26.99 3.03 -16.31
N PRO A 482 28.25 2.78 -15.90
CA PRO A 482 29.00 3.67 -15.01
C PRO A 482 29.29 5.05 -15.60
N GLU A 483 29.25 5.19 -16.92
CA GLU A 483 29.41 6.47 -17.63
C GLU A 483 28.20 7.40 -17.51
N LEU A 484 27.01 6.86 -17.22
CA LEU A 484 25.80 7.66 -17.07
C LEU A 484 25.67 8.30 -15.68
N PHE A 485 26.18 7.61 -14.65
CA PHE A 485 25.95 7.99 -13.26
C PHE A 485 27.22 8.47 -12.57
N ARG A 486 27.18 9.71 -12.07
CA ARG A 486 28.27 10.31 -11.30
C ARG A 486 28.42 9.67 -9.92
N CYS A 487 27.31 9.23 -9.33
CA CYS A 487 27.26 8.45 -8.09
C CYS A 487 26.04 7.52 -8.07
N ALA A 488 26.16 6.44 -7.28
CA ALA A 488 25.09 5.48 -7.02
C ALA A 488 24.93 5.30 -5.51
N ILE A 489 23.68 5.28 -5.04
CA ILE A 489 23.33 5.11 -3.63
C ILE A 489 22.42 3.89 -3.52
N ASP A 490 22.96 2.84 -2.91
CA ASP A 490 22.27 1.60 -2.61
C ASP A 490 21.78 1.61 -1.15
N ILE A 491 20.47 1.41 -0.96
CA ILE A 491 19.86 1.18 0.34
C ILE A 491 19.31 -0.24 0.38
N VAL A 492 20.02 -1.13 1.09
CA VAL A 492 19.62 -2.54 1.32
C VAL A 492 19.25 -3.33 0.04
N GLY A 493 19.89 -3.01 -1.09
CA GLY A 493 19.66 -3.70 -2.35
C GLY A 493 20.28 -5.10 -2.37
N PRO A 494 19.59 -6.11 -2.94
CA PRO A 494 20.21 -7.41 -3.17
C PRO A 494 21.34 -7.26 -4.19
N SER A 495 22.57 -7.60 -3.80
CA SER A 495 23.75 -7.48 -4.69
C SER A 495 24.06 -8.77 -5.47
N ASN A 496 23.39 -9.87 -5.14
CA ASN A 496 23.53 -11.15 -5.82
C ASN A 496 22.16 -11.87 -5.84
N LEU A 497 21.64 -12.09 -7.05
CA LEU A 497 20.30 -12.67 -7.26
C LEU A 497 20.21 -14.14 -6.83
N ILE A 498 21.31 -14.89 -6.90
CA ILE A 498 21.35 -16.29 -6.45
C ILE A 498 21.15 -16.33 -4.94
N THR A 499 21.99 -15.61 -4.19
CA THR A 499 21.90 -15.59 -2.73
C THR A 499 20.59 -14.95 -2.25
N PHE A 500 20.04 -13.98 -2.99
CA PHE A 500 18.72 -13.41 -2.69
C PHE A 500 17.63 -14.47 -2.70
N ILE A 501 17.57 -15.29 -3.76
CA ILE A 501 16.57 -16.37 -3.88
C ILE A 501 16.79 -17.45 -2.81
N GLU A 502 18.04 -17.78 -2.49
CA GLU A 502 18.39 -18.78 -1.46
C GLU A 502 18.08 -18.34 -0.02
N THR A 503 17.94 -17.04 0.24
CA THR A 503 17.84 -16.48 1.60
C THR A 503 16.52 -15.78 1.90
N ILE A 504 15.50 -15.97 1.06
CA ILE A 504 14.16 -15.42 1.32
C ILE A 504 13.63 -15.89 2.69
N PRO A 505 12.86 -15.04 3.42
CA PRO A 505 12.25 -15.46 4.67
C PRO A 505 11.39 -16.71 4.50
N PRO A 506 11.26 -17.61 5.51
CA PRO A 506 10.50 -18.85 5.37
C PRO A 506 9.06 -18.65 4.88
N TYR A 507 8.38 -17.59 5.34
CA TYR A 507 7.01 -17.24 4.92
C TYR A 507 6.90 -16.78 3.45
N TRP A 508 8.02 -16.60 2.74
CA TRP A 508 8.03 -16.33 1.29
C TRP A 508 8.12 -17.62 0.45
N SER A 509 8.30 -18.79 1.06
CA SER A 509 8.47 -20.06 0.34
C SER A 509 7.32 -20.37 -0.62
N SER A 510 6.10 -19.94 -0.29
CA SER A 510 4.92 -20.10 -1.15
C SER A 510 4.93 -19.21 -2.40
N TYR A 511 5.80 -18.19 -2.44
CA TYR A 511 6.04 -17.30 -3.58
C TYR A 511 7.27 -17.70 -4.40
N LEU A 512 8.07 -18.67 -3.97
CA LEU A 512 9.35 -19.01 -4.60
C LEU A 512 9.21 -19.34 -6.09
N THR A 513 8.19 -20.10 -6.48
CA THR A 513 7.95 -20.41 -7.89
C THR A 513 7.66 -19.15 -8.72
N MET A 514 6.91 -18.19 -8.16
CA MET A 514 6.67 -16.91 -8.82
C MET A 514 7.97 -16.10 -8.94
N LEU A 515 8.83 -16.12 -7.90
CA LEU A 515 10.16 -15.52 -7.99
C LEU A 515 11.01 -16.17 -9.09
N HIS A 516 10.99 -17.49 -9.23
CA HIS A 516 11.70 -18.19 -10.30
C HIS A 516 11.22 -17.77 -11.69
N GLU A 517 9.92 -17.60 -11.87
CA GLU A 517 9.38 -17.14 -13.15
C GLU A 517 9.76 -15.69 -13.46
N ARG A 518 9.71 -14.81 -12.46
CA ARG A 518 9.86 -13.37 -12.64
C ARG A 518 11.28 -12.84 -12.50
N VAL A 519 12.15 -13.52 -11.75
CA VAL A 519 13.56 -13.14 -11.54
C VAL A 519 14.48 -14.08 -12.30
N GLY A 520 14.20 -15.39 -12.24
CA GLY A 520 15.02 -16.47 -12.81
C GLY A 520 15.22 -17.59 -11.79
N ASN A 521 15.44 -18.81 -12.25
CA ASN A 521 15.74 -19.97 -11.39
C ASN A 521 17.26 -20.17 -11.33
N PRO A 522 17.93 -20.04 -10.16
CA PRO A 522 19.38 -20.23 -10.03
C PRO A 522 19.88 -21.64 -10.38
N GLU A 523 19.00 -22.65 -10.41
CA GLU A 523 19.36 -24.03 -10.75
C GLU A 523 19.39 -24.31 -12.27
N GLN A 524 18.94 -23.36 -13.09
CA GLN A 524 18.90 -23.43 -14.55
C GLN A 524 19.90 -22.46 -15.16
#